data_AF-A0A3M1YJ84-F1
#
_entry.id   AF-A0A3M1YJ84-F1
#
_cell.length_a   1.000
_cell.length_b   1.000
_cell.length_c   1.000
_cell.angle_alpha   90.00
_cell.angle_beta   90.00
_cell.angle_gamma   90.00
#
_symmetry.space_group_name_H-M   'P 1'
#
loop_
_entity.id
_entity.type
_entity.pdbx_description
1 polymer ?
#
loop_
_entity_poly.entity_id
_entity_poly.type
_entity_poly.pdbx_seq_one_letter_code
_entity_poly.pdbx_strand_id
1 'polypeptide(L)'
;MAKKAKRPAKRPKKPYRSVYEERIAVNLKKHKRIVSFRYEPFRIQYLLPIDRYKCQDCGSDNIGAKRWYTPDFIIESRKGKNSFLLEAKGKFTAKDRKKILAVRNSNPDLDIRLLFQRDNKIHRNSETRYSEWATRNGFMYDIGESVPKIWLTKLTDNGDETNE
;
A
#
# COMPACT_ATOMS: atom_id res chain seq x y z
N MET A 1 -45.14 21.75 -22.31
CA MET A 1 -44.50 20.52 -21.77
C MET A 1 -42.99 20.63 -21.92
N ALA A 2 -42.24 20.85 -20.85
CA ALA A 2 -40.77 20.95 -20.92
C ALA A 2 -40.14 19.56 -21.13
N LYS A 3 -39.41 19.37 -22.23
CA LYS A 3 -38.66 18.14 -22.50
C LYS A 3 -37.53 18.01 -21.47
N LYS A 4 -37.61 17.02 -20.57
CA LYS A 4 -36.51 16.70 -19.63
C LYS A 4 -35.25 16.35 -20.44
N ALA A 5 -34.17 17.10 -20.21
CA ALA A 5 -32.86 16.81 -20.80
C ALA A 5 -32.38 15.41 -20.39
N LYS A 6 -31.92 14.61 -21.37
CA LYS A 6 -31.33 13.29 -21.12
C LYS A 6 -30.05 13.46 -20.29
N ARG A 7 -29.93 12.72 -19.19
CA ARG A 7 -28.73 12.71 -18.34
C ARG A 7 -27.51 12.27 -19.18
N PRO A 8 -26.36 12.96 -19.08
CA PRO A 8 -25.16 12.56 -19.80
C PRO A 8 -24.72 11.15 -19.39
N ALA A 9 -24.19 10.39 -20.35
CA ALA A 9 -23.65 9.06 -20.11
C ALA A 9 -22.55 9.08 -19.04
N LYS A 10 -22.53 8.10 -18.14
CA LYS A 10 -21.48 7.97 -17.13
C LYS A 10 -20.15 7.73 -17.84
N ARG A 11 -19.12 8.53 -17.50
CA ARG A 11 -17.75 8.30 -17.99
C ARG A 11 -17.28 6.88 -17.65
N PRO A 12 -16.52 6.22 -18.53
CA PRO A 12 -15.95 4.91 -18.24
C PRO A 12 -15.09 4.99 -16.98
N LYS A 13 -15.19 3.99 -16.10
CA LYS A 13 -14.36 3.92 -14.90
C LYS A 13 -12.90 3.73 -15.32
N LYS A 14 -12.00 4.58 -14.81
CA LYS A 14 -10.56 4.39 -14.97
C LYS A 14 -10.14 3.09 -14.26
N PRO A 15 -9.11 2.40 -14.76
CA PRO A 15 -8.63 1.15 -14.16
C PRO A 15 -7.94 1.35 -12.80
N TYR A 16 -7.44 2.56 -12.51
CA TYR A 16 -6.77 2.93 -11.27
C TYR A 16 -7.42 4.17 -10.64
N ARG A 17 -7.28 4.32 -9.32
CA ARG A 17 -7.89 5.43 -8.55
C ARG A 17 -7.13 6.74 -8.73
N SER A 18 -5.85 6.70 -9.06
CA SER A 18 -5.03 7.88 -9.29
C SER A 18 -4.13 7.76 -10.52
N VAL A 19 -3.72 8.90 -11.07
CA VAL A 19 -2.73 8.96 -12.15
C VAL A 19 -1.38 8.41 -11.69
N TYR A 20 -1.05 8.55 -10.40
CA TYR A 20 0.19 8.03 -9.84
C TYR A 20 0.20 6.49 -9.85
N GLU A 21 -0.87 5.85 -9.39
CA GLU A 21 -1.04 4.38 -9.48
C GLU A 21 -1.02 3.89 -10.93
N GLU A 22 -1.64 4.62 -11.84
CA GLU A 22 -1.61 4.29 -13.27
C GLU A 22 -0.18 4.27 -13.83
N ARG A 23 0.64 5.26 -13.47
CA ARG A 23 2.06 5.32 -13.88
C ARG A 23 2.87 4.18 -13.28
N ILE A 24 2.65 3.83 -12.01
CA ILE A 24 3.29 2.67 -11.37
C ILE A 24 2.94 1.39 -12.13
N ALA A 25 1.66 1.18 -12.46
CA ALA A 25 1.23 0.01 -13.20
C ALA A 25 1.84 -0.06 -14.61
N VAL A 26 1.99 1.08 -15.30
CA VAL A 26 2.70 1.15 -16.59
C VAL A 26 4.16 0.75 -16.44
N ASN A 27 4.86 1.20 -15.40
CA ASN A 27 6.24 0.81 -15.14
C ASN A 27 6.36 -0.68 -14.78
N LEU A 28 5.46 -1.23 -13.97
CA LEU A 28 5.44 -2.66 -13.65
C LEU A 28 5.24 -3.54 -14.89
N LYS A 29 4.41 -3.13 -15.84
CA LYS A 29 4.20 -3.86 -17.11
C LYS A 29 5.49 -4.03 -17.93
N LYS A 30 6.47 -3.14 -17.79
CA LYS A 30 7.80 -3.27 -18.43
C LYS A 30 8.59 -4.47 -17.88
N HIS A 31 8.30 -4.88 -16.64
CA HIS A 31 8.95 -6.00 -15.96
C HIS A 31 8.12 -7.29 -15.96
N LYS A 32 7.11 -7.41 -16.85
CA LYS A 32 6.20 -8.58 -16.94
C LYS A 32 6.87 -9.94 -17.17
N ARG A 33 8.15 -9.95 -17.58
CA ARG A 33 8.95 -11.17 -17.75
C ARG A 33 9.42 -11.74 -16.41
N ILE A 34 9.50 -10.90 -15.38
CA ILE A 34 10.04 -11.23 -14.05
C ILE A 34 8.89 -11.36 -13.04
N VAL A 35 7.93 -10.43 -13.10
CA VAL A 35 6.85 -10.31 -12.11
C VAL A 35 5.48 -10.25 -12.76
N SER A 36 4.46 -10.66 -12.00
CA SER A 36 3.05 -10.33 -12.23
C SER A 36 2.54 -9.42 -11.12
N PHE A 37 1.49 -8.65 -11.39
CA PHE A 37 0.85 -7.84 -10.36
C PHE A 37 -0.67 -7.81 -10.52
N ARG A 38 -1.36 -7.57 -9.41
CA ARG A 38 -2.81 -7.29 -9.38
C ARG A 38 -3.06 -5.99 -8.61
N TYR A 39 -4.08 -5.25 -9.02
CA TYR A 39 -4.49 -3.98 -8.41
C TYR A 39 -5.66 -4.20 -7.46
N GLU A 40 -5.58 -3.66 -6.24
CA GLU A 40 -6.57 -3.79 -5.17
C GLU A 40 -7.10 -5.23 -4.98
N PRO A 41 -6.20 -6.21 -4.80
CA PRO A 41 -6.54 -7.62 -5.01
C PRO A 41 -7.50 -8.19 -3.96
N PHE A 42 -7.46 -7.70 -2.71
CA PHE A 42 -8.27 -8.20 -1.61
C PHE A 42 -8.29 -7.21 -0.44
N ARG A 43 -9.06 -7.56 0.61
CA ARG A 43 -9.16 -6.79 1.85
C ARG A 43 -8.52 -7.57 2.99
N ILE A 44 -7.73 -6.87 3.80
CA ILE A 44 -7.03 -7.39 4.97
C ILE A 44 -7.66 -6.77 6.20
N GLN A 45 -7.99 -7.59 7.18
CA GLN A 45 -8.55 -7.11 8.44
C GLN A 45 -7.42 -6.58 9.34
N TYR A 46 -7.69 -5.50 10.08
CA TYR A 46 -6.77 -5.03 11.11
C TYR A 46 -7.52 -4.33 12.25
N LEU A 47 -6.87 -4.23 13.41
CA LEU A 47 -7.37 -3.49 14.58
C LEU A 47 -6.67 -2.14 14.64
N LEU A 48 -7.45 -1.05 14.58
CA LEU A 48 -6.95 0.31 14.74
C LEU A 48 -7.06 0.74 16.20
N PRO A 49 -5.95 0.99 16.93
CA PRO A 49 -6.00 1.42 18.33
C PRO A 49 -6.82 2.70 18.51
N ILE A 50 -7.67 2.71 19.53
CA ILE A 50 -8.48 3.87 19.91
C ILE A 50 -7.85 4.49 21.15
N ASP A 51 -7.25 5.68 20.97
CA ASP A 51 -6.61 6.38 22.08
C ASP A 51 -7.67 7.13 22.90
N ARG A 52 -7.42 7.30 24.20
CA ARG A 52 -8.24 8.11 25.15
C ARG A 52 -9.60 7.53 25.54
N TYR A 53 -9.84 6.25 25.26
CA TYR A 53 -11.04 5.55 25.71
C TYR A 53 -10.63 4.30 26.51
N LYS A 54 -11.53 3.83 27.38
CA LYS A 54 -11.38 2.60 28.15
C LYS A 54 -12.59 1.72 27.93
N CYS A 55 -12.41 0.41 28.00
CA CYS A 55 -13.51 -0.55 28.01
C CYS A 55 -14.37 -0.31 29.26
N GLN A 56 -15.69 -0.23 29.09
CA GLN A 56 -16.61 -0.02 30.20
C GLN A 56 -16.71 -1.25 31.12
N ASP A 57 -16.47 -2.45 30.57
CA ASP A 57 -16.63 -3.70 31.32
C ASP A 57 -15.38 -4.06 32.13
N CYS A 58 -14.18 -3.91 31.55
CA CYS A 58 -12.93 -4.34 32.19
C CYS A 58 -11.93 -3.20 32.47
N GLY A 59 -12.24 -1.96 32.09
CA GLY A 59 -11.38 -0.80 32.31
C GLY A 59 -10.10 -0.75 31.46
N SER A 60 -9.88 -1.74 30.58
CA SER A 60 -8.69 -1.79 29.72
C SER A 60 -8.64 -0.63 28.72
N ASP A 61 -7.46 -0.08 28.50
CA ASP A 61 -7.14 0.91 27.47
C ASP A 61 -6.62 0.27 26.16
N ASN A 62 -6.40 -1.05 26.15
CA ASN A 62 -6.04 -1.79 24.95
C ASN A 62 -7.30 -2.14 24.12
N ILE A 63 -7.89 -1.11 23.53
CA ILE A 63 -9.08 -1.23 22.68
C ILE A 63 -8.79 -0.78 21.25
N GLY A 64 -9.41 -1.46 20.30
CA GLY A 64 -9.22 -1.21 18.88
C GLY A 64 -10.52 -1.29 18.07
N ALA A 65 -10.65 -0.42 17.06
CA ALA A 65 -11.71 -0.51 16.08
C ALA A 65 -11.34 -1.52 14.99
N LYS A 66 -12.22 -2.48 14.71
CA LYS A 66 -12.10 -3.38 13.57
C LYS A 66 -12.23 -2.59 12.26
N ARG A 67 -11.25 -2.75 11.36
CA ARG A 67 -11.14 -2.05 10.08
C ARG A 67 -10.62 -2.98 8.97
N TRP A 68 -10.68 -2.48 7.75
CA TRP A 68 -10.25 -3.18 6.54
C TRP A 68 -9.26 -2.32 5.76
N TYR A 69 -8.17 -2.94 5.34
CA TYR A 69 -7.12 -2.38 4.50
C TYR A 69 -7.15 -3.04 3.13
N THR A 70 -6.95 -2.27 2.06
CA THR A 70 -6.80 -2.78 0.70
C THR A 70 -5.47 -2.26 0.20
N PRO A 71 -4.48 -3.13 -0.04
CA PRO A 71 -3.23 -2.71 -0.65
C PRO A 71 -3.47 -2.28 -2.10
N ASP A 72 -2.74 -1.27 -2.58
CA ASP A 72 -2.90 -0.79 -3.95
C ASP A 72 -2.47 -1.87 -4.95
N PHE A 73 -1.36 -2.57 -4.68
CA PHE A 73 -0.89 -3.68 -5.51
C PHE A 73 -0.41 -4.86 -4.67
N ILE A 74 -0.56 -6.06 -5.24
CA ILE A 74 0.28 -7.21 -4.90
C ILE A 74 1.23 -7.47 -6.07
N ILE A 75 2.52 -7.61 -5.77
CA ILE A 75 3.56 -7.93 -6.75
C ILE A 75 4.05 -9.34 -6.43
N GLU A 76 3.99 -10.21 -7.43
CA GLU A 76 4.25 -11.64 -7.30
C GLU A 76 5.35 -12.04 -8.27
N SER A 77 6.21 -12.98 -7.88
CA SER A 77 7.12 -13.61 -8.84
C SER A 77 6.29 -14.26 -9.94
N ARG A 78 6.83 -14.36 -11.16
CA ARG A 78 6.05 -14.92 -12.28
C ARG A 78 5.55 -16.36 -12.02
N LYS A 79 6.29 -17.11 -11.20
CA LYS A 79 5.97 -18.48 -10.74
C LYS A 79 5.04 -18.51 -9.51
N GLY A 80 4.67 -17.35 -8.93
CA GLY A 80 3.74 -17.23 -7.81
C GLY A 80 4.28 -17.62 -6.43
N LYS A 81 5.60 -17.91 -6.30
CA LYS A 81 6.19 -18.39 -5.05
C LYS A 81 6.39 -17.31 -3.99
N ASN A 82 6.77 -16.11 -4.42
CA ASN A 82 7.09 -14.99 -3.52
C ASN A 82 6.25 -13.78 -3.91
N SER A 83 5.83 -12.99 -2.93
CA SER A 83 5.09 -11.76 -3.16
C SER A 83 5.35 -10.70 -2.08
N PHE A 84 5.04 -9.45 -2.42
CA PHE A 84 4.92 -8.37 -1.44
C PHE A 84 3.77 -7.44 -1.81
N LEU A 85 3.25 -6.72 -0.82
CA LEU A 85 2.22 -5.70 -0.97
C LEU A 85 2.88 -4.34 -1.18
N LEU A 86 2.35 -3.56 -2.12
CA LEU A 86 2.83 -2.21 -2.41
C LEU A 86 1.71 -1.19 -2.15
N GLU A 87 1.98 -0.23 -1.28
CA GLU A 87 1.14 0.97 -1.08
C GLU A 87 1.77 2.16 -1.81
N ALA A 88 1.04 2.72 -2.77
CA ALA A 88 1.42 3.92 -3.50
C ALA A 88 0.95 5.17 -2.74
N LYS A 89 1.86 6.10 -2.43
CA LYS A 89 1.52 7.28 -1.63
C LYS A 89 2.03 8.60 -2.19
N GLY A 90 1.10 9.47 -2.58
CA GLY A 90 1.38 10.88 -2.85
C GLY A 90 1.43 11.72 -1.55
N LYS A 91 0.27 11.86 -0.89
CA LYS A 91 0.16 12.53 0.42
C LYS A 91 0.09 11.48 1.53
N PHE A 92 1.01 11.54 2.47
CA PHE A 92 1.10 10.58 3.57
C PHE A 92 0.67 11.22 4.89
N THR A 93 -0.63 11.14 5.19
CA THR A 93 -1.23 11.83 6.34
C THR A 93 -0.97 11.10 7.66
N ALA A 94 -1.24 11.77 8.80
CA ALA A 94 -1.19 11.13 10.11
C ALA A 94 -2.13 9.91 10.20
N LYS A 95 -3.30 9.98 9.54
CA LYS A 95 -4.25 8.86 9.46
C LYS A 95 -3.68 7.69 8.66
N ASP A 96 -2.97 7.96 7.57
CA ASP A 96 -2.32 6.90 6.78
C ASP A 96 -1.19 6.23 7.57
N ARG A 97 -0.37 7.02 8.27
CA ARG A 97 0.71 6.52 9.14
C ARG A 97 0.16 5.62 10.26
N LYS A 98 -0.89 6.07 10.97
CA LYS A 98 -1.55 5.26 12.01
C LYS A 98 -2.16 3.99 11.42
N LYS A 99 -2.77 4.08 10.24
CA LYS A 99 -3.36 2.94 9.53
C LYS A 99 -2.30 1.89 9.21
N ILE A 100 -1.21 2.26 8.54
CA ILE A 100 -0.23 1.28 8.06
C ILE A 100 0.51 0.59 9.22
N LEU A 101 0.78 1.31 10.31
CA LEU A 101 1.28 0.73 11.55
C LEU A 101 0.30 -0.30 12.12
N ALA A 102 -0.97 0.06 12.23
CA ALA A 102 -2.00 -0.84 12.76
C ALA A 102 -2.20 -2.09 11.89
N VAL A 103 -2.13 -1.94 10.56
CA VAL A 103 -2.18 -3.07 9.61
C VAL A 103 -1.03 -4.04 9.87
N ARG A 104 0.20 -3.54 9.98
CA ARG A 104 1.36 -4.39 10.25
C ARG A 104 1.29 -5.03 11.63
N ASN A 105 0.92 -4.28 12.67
CA ASN A 105 0.79 -4.83 14.02
C ASN A 105 -0.25 -5.96 14.08
N SER A 106 -1.31 -5.88 13.27
CA SER A 106 -2.33 -6.93 13.19
C SER A 106 -1.93 -8.10 12.27
N ASN A 107 -0.93 -7.90 11.40
CA ASN A 107 -0.52 -8.85 10.36
C ASN A 107 1.01 -8.79 10.17
N PRO A 108 1.80 -9.25 11.15
CA PRO A 108 3.25 -9.06 11.17
C PRO A 108 3.98 -9.75 10.01
N ASP A 109 3.42 -10.81 9.45
CA ASP A 109 4.02 -11.59 8.36
C ASP A 109 3.85 -10.95 6.97
N LEU A 110 3.06 -9.88 6.86
CA LEU A 110 2.87 -9.21 5.58
C LEU A 110 4.07 -8.34 5.22
N ASP A 111 4.73 -8.65 4.11
CA ASP A 111 5.71 -7.77 3.48
C ASP A 111 4.99 -6.59 2.80
N ILE A 112 4.86 -5.48 3.53
CA ILE A 112 4.25 -4.24 3.04
C ILE A 112 5.33 -3.20 2.78
N ARG A 113 5.44 -2.78 1.52
CA ARG A 113 6.40 -1.77 1.07
C ARG A 113 5.68 -0.50 0.63
N LEU A 114 6.33 0.64 0.81
CA LEU A 114 5.78 1.96 0.49
C LEU A 114 6.47 2.54 -0.75
N LEU A 115 5.71 3.00 -1.73
CA LEU A 115 6.26 3.77 -2.84
C LEU A 115 5.72 5.20 -2.76
N PHE A 116 6.60 6.12 -2.38
CA PHE A 116 6.23 7.53 -2.24
C PHE A 116 6.39 8.25 -3.57
N GLN A 117 5.41 9.07 -3.96
CA GLN A 117 5.53 9.86 -5.19
C GLN A 117 6.68 10.88 -5.09
N ARG A 118 6.87 11.43 -3.88
CA ARG A 118 7.94 12.35 -3.51
C ARG A 118 8.24 12.17 -2.03
N ASP A 119 9.47 12.46 -1.64
CA ASP A 119 9.88 12.42 -0.24
C ASP A 119 9.50 13.70 0.51
N ASN A 120 8.20 13.91 0.73
CA ASN A 120 7.72 15.13 1.39
C ASN A 120 7.92 15.08 2.92
N LYS A 121 7.78 16.23 3.58
CA LYS A 121 7.67 16.30 5.05
C LYS A 121 6.33 15.73 5.53
N ILE A 122 6.30 15.08 6.71
CA ILE A 122 5.07 14.47 7.27
C ILE A 122 3.95 15.47 7.58
N HIS A 123 4.31 16.74 7.76
CA HIS A 123 3.46 17.94 7.71
C HIS A 123 4.36 19.16 7.41
N ARG A 124 3.75 20.32 7.11
CA ARG A 124 4.46 21.52 6.64
C ARG A 124 5.65 21.94 7.52
N ASN A 125 5.48 21.90 8.84
CA ASN A 125 6.47 22.37 9.82
C ASN A 125 7.37 21.25 10.36
N SER A 126 7.25 20.02 9.85
CA SER A 126 8.06 18.89 10.33
C SER A 126 9.47 18.97 9.78
N GLU A 127 10.45 18.51 10.55
CA GLU A 127 11.77 18.15 10.03
C GLU A 127 11.75 16.74 9.44
N THR A 128 10.92 15.85 10.02
CA THR A 128 10.79 14.47 9.55
C THR A 128 10.16 14.36 8.17
N ARG A 129 10.85 13.65 7.27
CA ARG A 129 10.39 13.28 5.92
C ARG A 129 9.68 11.92 5.88
N TYR A 130 9.03 11.61 4.76
CA TYR A 130 8.35 10.33 4.57
C TYR A 130 9.34 9.16 4.62
N SER A 131 10.49 9.32 3.97
CA SER A 131 11.64 8.40 4.02
C SER A 131 12.08 8.12 5.45
N GLU A 132 12.40 9.17 6.20
CA GLU A 132 12.82 9.07 7.60
C GLU A 132 11.76 8.41 8.47
N TRP A 133 10.48 8.73 8.26
CA TRP A 133 9.40 8.08 8.98
C TRP A 133 9.34 6.59 8.65
N ALA A 134 9.45 6.22 7.37
CA ALA A 134 9.42 4.82 6.94
C ALA A 134 10.60 4.04 7.53
N THR A 135 11.82 4.59 7.48
CA THR A 135 13.02 4.00 8.10
C THR A 135 12.84 3.80 9.60
N ARG A 136 12.43 4.84 10.34
CA ARG A 136 12.23 4.77 11.80
C ARG A 136 11.18 3.73 12.20
N ASN A 137 10.21 3.47 11.34
CA ASN A 137 9.17 2.49 11.58
C ASN A 137 9.44 1.17 10.85
N GLY A 138 10.62 0.93 10.29
CA GLY A 138 10.98 -0.34 9.64
C GLY A 138 10.13 -0.69 8.41
N PHE A 139 9.64 0.27 7.64
CA PHE A 139 9.03 0.03 6.33
C PHE A 139 10.09 0.09 5.24
N MET A 140 10.16 -0.94 4.40
CA MET A 140 10.86 -0.80 3.11
C MET A 140 10.12 0.23 2.26
N TYR A 141 10.86 1.17 1.68
CA TYR A 141 10.27 2.21 0.84
C TYR A 141 11.18 2.60 -0.33
N ASP A 142 10.58 3.24 -1.33
CA ASP A 142 11.31 3.97 -2.37
C ASP A 142 10.54 5.24 -2.75
N ILE A 143 11.14 6.09 -3.59
CA ILE A 143 10.61 7.38 -4.02
C ILE A 143 10.57 7.41 -5.55
N GLY A 144 9.39 7.65 -6.11
CA GLY A 144 9.17 7.83 -7.55
C GLY A 144 8.00 7.00 -8.05
N GLU A 145 8.01 6.70 -9.34
CA GLU A 145 6.91 6.00 -10.04
C GLU A 145 7.29 4.58 -10.48
N SER A 146 8.50 4.13 -10.15
CA SER A 146 9.06 2.84 -10.54
C SER A 146 9.38 2.03 -9.30
N VAL A 147 8.90 0.79 -9.26
CA VAL A 147 9.32 -0.16 -8.22
C VAL A 147 10.78 -0.54 -8.46
N PRO A 148 11.65 -0.48 -7.45
CA PRO A 148 13.08 -0.78 -7.62
C PRO A 148 13.30 -2.18 -8.18
N LYS A 149 14.18 -2.29 -9.18
CA LYS A 149 14.50 -3.58 -9.81
C LYS A 149 14.95 -4.62 -8.77
N ILE A 150 15.71 -4.19 -7.76
CA ILE A 150 16.18 -5.06 -6.68
C ILE A 150 15.03 -5.68 -5.87
N TRP A 151 13.89 -5.00 -5.72
CA TRP A 151 12.72 -5.60 -5.08
C TRP A 151 12.10 -6.68 -5.95
N LEU A 152 12.10 -6.48 -7.27
CA LEU A 152 11.52 -7.40 -8.24
C LEU A 152 12.40 -8.65 -8.44
N THR A 153 13.72 -8.52 -8.45
CA THR A 153 14.66 -9.64 -8.61
C THR A 153 14.73 -10.51 -7.35
N LYS A 154 14.68 -9.92 -6.15
CA LYS A 154 14.61 -10.70 -4.90
C LYS A 154 13.42 -11.66 -4.82
N LEU A 155 12.37 -11.45 -5.63
CA LEU A 155 11.25 -12.39 -5.73
C LEU A 155 11.60 -13.69 -6.48
N THR A 156 12.63 -13.69 -7.32
CA THR A 156 13.08 -14.85 -8.10
C THR A 156 14.21 -15.62 -7.44
N ASP A 157 15.02 -14.98 -6.59
CA ASP A 157 16.31 -15.53 -6.15
C ASP A 157 16.20 -16.55 -4.99
N ASN A 158 15.08 -16.59 -4.26
CA ASN A 158 14.90 -17.53 -3.13
C ASN A 158 14.39 -18.93 -3.54
N GLY A 159 14.72 -19.42 -4.74
CA GLY A 159 14.09 -20.64 -5.26
C GLY A 159 14.79 -21.42 -6.36
N ASP A 160 16.05 -21.11 -6.66
CA ASP A 160 16.91 -21.95 -7.51
C ASP A 160 18.18 -22.34 -6.71
N GLU A 161 18.00 -23.07 -5.61
CA GLU A 161 18.97 -24.10 -5.25
C GLU A 161 18.67 -25.30 -6.15
N THR A 162 19.26 -25.30 -7.34
CA THR A 162 19.34 -26.48 -8.19
C THR A 162 20.27 -27.47 -7.49
N ASN A 163 19.71 -28.48 -6.83
CA ASN A 163 20.46 -29.71 -6.59
C ASN A 163 20.64 -30.40 -7.95
N GLU A 164 21.91 -30.63 -8.26
CA GLU A 164 22.47 -31.53 -9.27
C GLU A 164 21.83 -32.94 -9.24
#